data_AF-A0A1U9LJ56-F1
#
_entry.id   AF-A0A1U9LJ56-F1
#
_cell.length_a   1.000
_cell.length_b   1.000
_cell.length_c   1.000
_cell.angle_alpha   90.00
_cell.angle_beta   90.00
_cell.angle_gamma   90.00
#
_symmetry.space_group_name_H-M   'P 1'
#
loop_
_entity.id
_entity.type
_entity.pdbx_description
1 polymer ?
#
loop_
_entity_poly.entity_id
_entity_poly.type
_entity_poly.pdbx_seq_one_letter_code
_entity_poly.pdbx_strand_id
1 'polypeptide(L)'
;MSSYQENLIPLEGGAKGFGASGSNGAYLGAFQLSSSALQDAGFKNSDGSWTQKAQSYGVSSDSDFLSTPEAQIAADTAYNAKNASYLQSDLGPSYSSYLNSTDKYSGITLSSGALAYCSESLGHPDAQPI
;
A
#
# COMPACT_ATOMS: atom_id res chain seq x y z
N MET A 1 11.90 -1.55 -6.44
CA MET A 1 11.39 -1.59 -5.05
C MET A 1 12.03 -0.44 -4.31
N SER A 2 11.27 0.30 -3.49
CA SER A 2 11.79 1.38 -2.66
C SER A 2 12.22 0.85 -1.28
N SER A 3 13.03 1.62 -0.54
CA SER A 3 13.40 1.28 0.85
C SER A 3 12.19 1.21 1.80
N TYR A 4 11.12 1.94 1.49
CA TYR A 4 9.82 1.83 2.17
C TYR A 4 9.23 0.42 2.02
N GLN A 5 9.15 -0.06 0.78
CA GLN A 5 8.59 -1.38 0.47
C GLN A 5 9.43 -2.50 1.10
N GLU A 6 10.76 -2.37 1.09
CA GLU A 6 11.66 -3.32 1.74
C GLU A 6 11.40 -3.45 3.25
N ASN A 7 11.07 -2.33 3.92
CA ASN A 7 10.78 -2.31 5.36
C ASN A 7 9.36 -2.79 5.71
N LEU A 8 8.39 -2.64 4.81
CA LEU A 8 7.01 -3.10 5.04
C LEU A 8 6.83 -4.61 4.88
N ILE A 9 7.49 -5.23 3.91
CA ILE A 9 7.38 -6.67 3.64
C ILE A 9 7.51 -7.53 4.93
N PRO A 10 8.49 -7.33 5.81
CA PRO A 10 8.59 -8.10 7.05
C PRO A 10 7.54 -7.74 8.11
N LEU A 11 6.94 -6.54 8.07
CA LEU A 11 5.89 -6.10 9.00
C LEU A 11 4.52 -6.67 8.61
N GLU A 12 4.18 -6.58 7.32
CA GLU A 12 2.87 -6.89 6.76
C GLU A 12 2.80 -8.33 6.22
N GLY A 13 3.73 -8.68 5.33
CA GLY A 13 3.83 -10.04 4.78
C GLY A 13 4.40 -11.06 5.77
N GLY A 14 5.07 -10.61 6.82
CA GLY A 14 5.74 -11.44 7.81
C GLY A 14 6.66 -12.48 7.16
N ALA A 15 6.73 -13.68 7.74
CA ALA A 15 7.54 -14.78 7.21
C ALA A 15 7.10 -15.28 5.82
N LYS A 16 5.87 -14.94 5.38
CA LYS A 16 5.33 -15.35 4.07
C LYS A 16 5.64 -14.35 2.95
N GLY A 17 6.03 -13.12 3.29
CA GLY A 17 6.36 -12.06 2.33
C GLY A 17 5.28 -11.91 1.25
N PHE A 18 5.67 -12.01 -0.03
CA PHE A 18 4.75 -11.90 -1.17
C PHE A 18 3.65 -12.98 -1.21
N GLY A 19 3.85 -14.13 -0.57
CA GLY A 19 2.84 -15.19 -0.47
C GLY A 19 1.84 -15.00 0.68
N ALA A 20 1.89 -13.88 1.40
CA ALA A 20 1.01 -13.64 2.54
C ALA A 20 -0.45 -13.44 2.09
N SER A 21 -1.38 -14.00 2.85
CA SER A 21 -2.82 -13.85 2.64
C SER A 21 -3.47 -13.70 4.02
N GLY A 22 -3.85 -12.47 4.35
CA GLY A 22 -4.43 -12.10 5.64
C GLY A 22 -5.95 -12.24 5.65
N SER A 23 -6.53 -12.44 6.84
CA SER A 23 -7.98 -12.51 7.08
C SER A 23 -8.75 -13.33 6.04
N ASN A 24 -8.32 -14.57 5.80
CA ASN A 24 -8.91 -15.50 4.83
C ASN A 24 -8.94 -14.99 3.37
N GLY A 25 -7.94 -14.23 2.95
CA GLY A 25 -7.85 -13.72 1.57
C GLY A 25 -8.39 -12.31 1.38
N ALA A 26 -8.84 -11.66 2.45
CA ALA A 26 -9.28 -10.26 2.39
C ALA A 26 -8.12 -9.28 2.11
N TYR A 27 -6.89 -9.65 2.49
CA TYR A 27 -5.68 -8.86 2.28
C TYR A 27 -4.62 -9.71 1.60
N LEU A 28 -4.05 -9.20 0.51
CA LEU A 28 -3.17 -9.97 -0.36
C LEU A 28 -1.75 -9.41 -0.38
N GLY A 29 -0.80 -10.33 -0.32
CA GLY A 29 0.60 -10.07 -0.62
C GLY A 29 1.37 -9.42 0.51
N ALA A 30 2.60 -9.05 0.19
CA ALA A 30 3.55 -8.51 1.15
C ALA A 30 3.16 -7.14 1.73
N PHE A 31 2.20 -6.45 1.11
CA PHE A 31 1.69 -5.14 1.50
C PHE A 31 0.24 -5.21 2.00
N GLN A 32 -0.29 -6.43 2.23
CA GLN A 32 -1.64 -6.67 2.74
C GLN A 32 -2.71 -5.80 2.06
N LEU A 33 -2.71 -5.74 0.72
CA LEU A 33 -3.65 -4.89 -0.01
C LEU A 33 -5.05 -5.52 0.00
N SER A 34 -6.04 -4.76 0.46
CA SER A 34 -7.44 -5.14 0.41
C SER A 34 -8.01 -5.06 -1.01
N SER A 35 -9.21 -5.62 -1.23
CA SER A 35 -9.89 -5.46 -2.53
C SER A 35 -10.16 -4.00 -2.90
N SER A 36 -10.47 -3.12 -1.92
CA SER A 36 -10.68 -1.69 -2.19
C SER A 36 -9.37 -0.98 -2.51
N ALA A 37 -8.27 -1.31 -1.81
CA ALA A 37 -6.95 -0.79 -2.13
C ALA A 37 -6.49 -1.22 -3.54
N LEU A 38 -6.76 -2.46 -3.93
CA LEU A 38 -6.49 -2.96 -5.28
C LEU A 38 -7.37 -2.28 -6.35
N GLN A 39 -8.58 -1.84 -6.00
CA GLN A 39 -9.41 -1.02 -6.88
C GLN A 39 -8.82 0.38 -7.06
N ASP A 40 -8.42 1.02 -5.96
CA ASP A 40 -7.75 2.33 -5.98
C ASP A 40 -6.42 2.31 -6.72
N ALA A 41 -5.67 1.20 -6.64
CA ALA A 41 -4.46 0.95 -7.42
C ALA A 41 -4.72 0.69 -8.92
N GLY A 42 -5.98 0.45 -9.31
CA GLY A 42 -6.40 0.09 -10.66
C GLY A 42 -6.11 -1.36 -11.06
N PHE A 43 -5.87 -2.26 -10.10
CA PHE A 43 -5.64 -3.69 -10.32
C PHE A 43 -6.94 -4.51 -10.25
N LYS A 44 -7.96 -4.06 -9.53
CA LYS A 44 -9.31 -4.63 -9.55
C LYS A 44 -10.34 -3.62 -10.05
N ASN A 45 -11.39 -4.12 -10.69
CA ASN A 45 -12.60 -3.37 -11.00
C ASN A 45 -13.50 -3.28 -9.76
N SER A 46 -14.52 -2.41 -9.80
CA SER A 46 -15.49 -2.26 -8.71
C SER A 46 -16.26 -3.55 -8.40
N ASP A 47 -16.42 -4.44 -9.38
CA ASP A 47 -17.02 -5.77 -9.21
C ASP A 47 -16.06 -6.83 -8.66
N GLY A 48 -14.80 -6.47 -8.39
CA GLY A 48 -13.77 -7.36 -7.85
C GLY A 48 -12.98 -8.13 -8.91
N SER A 49 -13.33 -8.03 -10.19
CA SER A 49 -12.57 -8.67 -11.28
C SER A 49 -11.21 -8.00 -11.51
N TRP A 50 -10.21 -8.78 -11.93
CA TRP A 50 -8.87 -8.26 -12.25
C TRP A 50 -8.87 -7.45 -13.55
N THR A 51 -8.22 -6.29 -13.55
CA THR A 51 -8.18 -5.37 -14.70
C THR A 51 -7.19 -5.83 -15.78
N GLN A 52 -7.26 -5.22 -16.97
CA GLN A 52 -6.23 -5.39 -18.01
C GLN A 52 -4.83 -4.97 -17.53
N LYS A 53 -4.76 -3.97 -16.63
CA LYS A 53 -3.50 -3.58 -15.97
C LYS A 53 -2.94 -4.72 -15.14
N ALA A 54 -3.76 -5.41 -14.34
CA ALA A 54 -3.30 -6.58 -13.59
C ALA A 54 -2.86 -7.72 -14.53
N GLN A 55 -3.62 -7.96 -15.59
CA GLN A 55 -3.31 -8.99 -16.60
C GLN A 55 -1.98 -8.73 -17.32
N SER A 56 -1.56 -7.47 -17.49
CA SER A 56 -0.25 -7.17 -18.08
C SER A 56 0.93 -7.60 -17.19
N TYR A 57 0.68 -7.84 -15.91
CA TYR A 57 1.64 -8.46 -14.97
C TYR A 57 1.43 -9.99 -14.84
N GLY A 58 0.57 -10.59 -15.67
CA GLY A 58 0.23 -12.01 -15.59
C GLY A 58 -0.76 -12.36 -14.47
N VAL A 59 -1.49 -11.37 -13.93
CA VAL A 59 -2.43 -11.60 -12.84
C VAL A 59 -3.86 -11.74 -13.36
N SER A 60 -4.46 -12.91 -13.14
CA SER A 60 -5.86 -13.20 -13.44
C SER A 60 -6.66 -13.74 -12.24
N SER A 61 -5.96 -14.05 -11.14
CA SER A 61 -6.51 -14.57 -9.90
C SER A 61 -5.71 -14.05 -8.69
N ASP A 62 -6.27 -14.20 -7.49
CA ASP A 62 -5.57 -13.87 -6.24
C ASP A 62 -4.30 -14.72 -6.07
N SER A 63 -4.33 -15.99 -6.51
CA SER A 63 -3.14 -16.86 -6.52
C SER A 63 -2.04 -16.32 -7.42
N ASP A 64 -2.40 -15.86 -8.63
CA ASP A 64 -1.42 -15.26 -9.55
C ASP A 64 -0.80 -14.03 -8.92
N PHE A 65 -1.62 -13.16 -8.30
CA PHE A 65 -1.14 -11.95 -7.62
C PHE A 65 -0.16 -12.28 -6.49
N LEU A 66 -0.47 -13.28 -5.65
CA LEU A 66 0.40 -13.75 -4.56
C LEU A 66 1.72 -14.35 -5.06
N SER A 67 1.74 -14.87 -6.30
CA SER A 67 2.94 -15.42 -6.93
C SER A 67 3.76 -14.42 -7.75
N THR A 68 3.27 -13.18 -7.92
CA THR A 68 3.89 -12.18 -8.78
C THR A 68 4.32 -10.95 -7.97
N PRO A 69 5.55 -10.93 -7.42
CA PRO A 69 6.08 -9.81 -6.62
C PRO A 69 6.00 -8.46 -7.35
N GLU A 70 6.28 -8.42 -8.65
CA GLU A 70 6.26 -7.21 -9.46
C GLU A 70 4.86 -6.57 -9.50
N ALA A 71 3.81 -7.39 -9.55
CA ALA A 71 2.43 -6.93 -9.51
C ALA A 71 2.10 -6.31 -8.14
N GLN A 72 2.58 -6.91 -7.05
CA GLN A 72 2.35 -6.41 -5.70
C GLN A 72 3.06 -5.07 -5.48
N ILE A 73 4.32 -4.94 -5.90
CA ILE A 73 5.09 -3.69 -5.82
C ILE A 73 4.43 -2.58 -6.65
N ALA A 74 3.96 -2.91 -7.86
CA ALA A 74 3.29 -1.97 -8.73
C ALA A 74 1.92 -1.53 -8.20
N ALA A 75 1.16 -2.46 -7.59
CA ALA A 75 -0.12 -2.17 -6.96
C ALA A 75 0.05 -1.27 -5.73
N ASP A 76 1.01 -1.59 -4.85
CA ASP A 76 1.38 -0.77 -3.69
C ASP A 76 1.80 0.65 -4.10
N THR A 77 2.66 0.77 -5.11
CA THR A 77 3.09 2.08 -5.63
C THR A 77 1.90 2.91 -6.14
N ALA A 78 0.97 2.26 -6.88
CA ALA A 78 -0.20 2.93 -7.44
C ALA A 78 -1.21 3.32 -6.35
N TYR A 79 -1.43 2.45 -5.35
CA TYR A 79 -2.27 2.72 -4.20
C TYR A 79 -1.74 3.91 -3.40
N ASN A 80 -0.43 3.94 -3.12
CA ASN A 80 0.18 5.03 -2.37
C ASN A 80 0.15 6.37 -3.11
N ALA A 81 0.28 6.36 -4.44
CA ALA A 81 0.04 7.56 -5.24
C ALA A 81 -1.43 8.04 -5.14
N LYS A 82 -2.39 7.11 -5.08
CA LYS A 82 -3.81 7.43 -4.89
C LYS A 82 -4.08 7.98 -3.49
N ASN A 83 -3.55 7.37 -2.44
CA ASN A 83 -3.64 7.87 -1.06
C ASN A 83 -3.05 9.28 -0.94
N ALA A 84 -1.89 9.53 -1.55
CA ALA A 84 -1.30 10.87 -1.60
C ALA A 84 -2.24 11.90 -2.26
N SER A 85 -3.01 11.51 -3.28
CA SER A 85 -4.00 12.39 -3.92
C SER A 85 -5.18 12.73 -3.00
N TYR A 86 -5.62 11.79 -2.15
CA TYR A 86 -6.64 12.05 -1.14
C TYR A 86 -6.12 13.04 -0.08
N LEU A 87 -4.90 12.81 0.43
CA LEU A 87 -4.26 13.74 1.36
C LEU A 87 -4.07 15.13 0.78
N GLN A 88 -3.71 15.23 -0.50
CA GLN A 88 -3.60 16.52 -1.19
C GLN A 88 -4.95 17.22 -1.32
N SER A 89 -6.03 16.47 -1.60
CA SER A 89 -7.38 17.01 -1.66
C SER A 89 -7.84 17.54 -0.29
N ASP A 90 -7.60 16.78 0.76
CA ASP A 90 -8.05 17.12 2.12
C ASP A 90 -7.26 18.30 2.72
N LEU A 91 -5.96 18.36 2.46
CA LEU A 91 -5.07 19.40 3.00
C LEU A 91 -4.98 20.65 2.11
N GLY A 92 -5.38 20.55 0.85
CA GLY A 92 -5.40 21.66 -0.11
C GLY A 92 -4.04 22.39 -0.20
N PRO A 93 -4.01 23.73 -0.08
CA PRO A 93 -2.76 24.51 -0.16
C PRO A 93 -1.71 24.15 0.90
N SER A 94 -2.15 23.57 2.03
CA SER A 94 -1.27 23.19 3.14
C SER A 94 -0.49 21.91 2.86
N TYR A 95 -0.88 21.12 1.85
CA TYR A 95 -0.25 19.84 1.52
C TYR A 95 1.27 19.95 1.33
N SER A 96 1.74 20.97 0.59
CA SER A 96 3.18 21.21 0.38
C SER A 96 3.94 21.61 1.65
N SER A 97 3.25 22.10 2.69
CA SER A 97 3.88 22.41 3.98
C SER A 97 4.04 21.17 4.85
N TYR A 98 3.21 20.15 4.62
CA TYR A 98 3.35 18.84 5.27
C TYR A 98 4.39 17.96 4.58
N LEU A 99 4.43 17.98 3.23
CA LEU A 99 5.48 17.32 2.48
C LEU A 99 6.85 17.96 2.75
N ASN A 100 7.82 17.17 3.19
CA ASN A 100 9.14 17.60 3.65
C ASN A 100 9.18 18.27 5.03
N SER A 101 8.09 18.29 5.78
CA SER A 101 8.17 18.61 7.21
C SER A 101 8.73 17.41 7.96
N THR A 102 9.68 17.66 8.86
CA THR A 102 10.11 16.66 9.82
C THR A 102 9.02 16.55 10.87
N ASP A 103 8.44 15.36 11.02
CA ASP A 103 7.49 15.12 12.10
C ASP A 103 8.17 15.42 13.44
N LYS A 104 7.51 16.25 14.25
CA LYS A 104 8.09 16.83 15.47
C LYS A 104 8.43 15.78 16.53
N TYR A 105 7.77 14.63 16.49
CA TYR A 105 7.88 13.59 17.52
C TYR A 105 8.79 12.44 17.11
N SER A 106 8.79 12.05 15.83
CA SER A 106 9.59 10.94 15.28
C SER A 106 10.88 11.37 14.61
N GLY A 107 11.04 12.65 14.23
CA GLY A 107 12.23 13.13 13.52
C GLY A 107 12.34 12.66 12.06
N ILE A 108 11.29 12.02 11.53
CA ILE A 108 11.23 11.51 10.15
C ILE A 108 10.72 12.62 9.22
N THR A 109 11.42 12.86 8.12
CA THR A 109 10.91 13.71 7.04
C THR A 109 9.72 13.02 6.39
N LEU A 110 8.55 13.66 6.49
CA LEU A 110 7.30 13.22 5.88
C LEU A 110 7.40 13.36 4.36
N SER A 111 7.99 12.35 3.73
CA SER A 111 7.89 12.12 2.30
C SER A 111 6.53 11.48 1.99
N SER A 112 6.09 11.50 0.73
CA SER A 112 4.88 10.79 0.32
C SER A 112 4.91 9.29 0.69
N GLY A 113 6.10 8.68 0.70
CA GLY A 113 6.29 7.29 1.15
C GLY A 113 6.19 7.09 2.67
N ALA A 114 6.54 8.11 3.47
CA ALA A 114 6.36 8.06 4.93
C ALA A 114 4.89 8.23 5.34
N LEU A 115 4.12 9.05 4.62
CA LEU A 115 2.68 9.20 4.84
C LEU A 115 1.91 7.92 4.48
N ALA A 116 2.29 7.28 3.37
CA ALA A 116 1.85 5.94 3.00
C ALA A 116 2.09 4.93 4.12
N TYR A 117 3.34 4.83 4.60
CA TYR A 117 3.72 3.98 5.73
C TYR A 117 2.91 4.23 7.00
N CYS A 118 2.74 5.49 7.39
CA CYS A 118 1.94 5.83 8.56
C CYS A 118 0.47 5.45 8.37
N SER A 119 -0.11 5.66 7.18
CA SER A 119 -1.51 5.29 6.93
C SER A 119 -1.74 3.78 6.97
N GLU A 120 -0.78 2.99 6.50
CA GLU A 120 -0.87 1.52 6.49
C GLU A 120 -0.57 0.94 7.87
N SER A 121 0.47 1.42 8.56
CA SER A 121 0.83 0.97 9.92
C SER A 121 -0.19 1.34 11.00
N LEU A 122 -0.89 2.48 10.88
CA LEU A 122 -1.94 2.90 11.83
C LEU A 122 -3.28 2.16 11.62
N GLY A 123 -3.42 1.40 10.52
CA GLY A 123 -4.56 0.52 10.28
C GLY A 123 -4.51 -0.80 11.05
N HIS A 124 -3.36 -1.12 11.68
CA HIS A 124 -3.18 -2.32 12.48
C HIS A 124 -3.50 -2.01 13.96
N PRO A 125 -4.41 -2.75 14.61
CA PRO A 125 -4.73 -2.56 16.04
C PRO A 125 -3.52 -2.74 16.99
N ASP A 126 -2.39 -3.21 16.47
CA ASP A 126 -1.12 -3.39 17.19
C ASP A 126 -0.19 -2.17 17.16
N ALA A 127 -0.51 -1.12 16.39
CA ALA A 127 0.20 0.17 16.43
C ALA A 127 -0.50 1.13 17.40
N GLN A 128 -0.39 0.84 18.70
CA GLN A 128 -0.80 1.79 19.73
C GLN A 128 0.12 3.03 19.70
N PRO A 129 -0.43 4.25 19.73
CA PRO A 129 0.39 5.44 19.91
C PRO A 129 1.02 5.41 21.31
N ILE A 130 2.33 5.66 21.37
CA ILE A 130 2.99 6.13 22.60
C ILE A 130 2.57 7.57 22.90
#